data_AF-B0MSD7-F1
#
_entry.id   AF-B0MSD7-F1
#
_cell.length_a   1.000
_cell.length_b   1.000
_cell.length_c   1.000
_cell.angle_alpha   90.00
_cell.angle_beta   90.00
_cell.angle_gamma   90.00
#
_symmetry.space_group_name_H-M   'P 1'
#
loop_
_entity.id
_entity.type
_entity.pdbx_description
1 polymer ?
#
loop_
_entity_poly.entity_id
_entity_poly.type
_entity_poly.pdbx_seq_one_letter_code
_entity_poly.pdbx_strand_id
1 'polypeptide(L)' 'MIIPVQAQFLAMRGMAKLMQVVHKVQQRLNSDLSIAGVLITQYDGRKNLNKSVSELVQETFQGKVFSTHIRIHHRREMV' A
#
# COMPACT_ATOMS: atom_id res chain seq x y z
N MET A 1 -0.43 0.10 12.48
CA MET A 1 0.54 -0.24 11.41
C MET A 1 0.16 0.44 10.10
N ILE A 2 1.11 1.03 9.39
CA ILE A 2 0.92 1.58 8.02
C ILE A 2 1.58 0.63 7.03
N ILE A 3 0.90 0.33 5.92
CA ILE A 3 1.45 -0.52 4.86
C ILE A 3 1.73 0.36 3.64
N PRO A 4 3.01 0.66 3.30
CA PRO A 4 3.34 1.33 2.05
C PRO A 4 3.18 0.35 0.88
N VAL A 5 2.48 0.76 -0.17
CA VAL A 5 2.30 -0.03 -1.40
C VAL A 5 2.68 0.83 -2.60
N GLN A 6 3.49 0.29 -3.50
CA GLN A 6 3.79 0.94 -4.77
C GLN A 6 2.65 0.70 -5.77
N ALA A 7 2.28 1.72 -6.55
CA ALA A 7 1.22 1.64 -7.56
C ALA A 7 1.64 0.86 -8.82
N GLN A 8 2.21 -0.33 -8.62
CA GLN A 8 2.68 -1.26 -9.63
C GLN A 8 2.01 -2.61 -9.38
N PHE A 9 1.54 -3.28 -10.44
CA PHE A 9 0.80 -4.55 -10.34
C PHE A 9 1.51 -5.62 -9.50
N LEU A 10 2.85 -5.63 -9.52
CA LEU A 10 3.67 -6.58 -8.77
C LEU A 10 3.52 -6.43 -7.24
N ALA A 11 3.23 -5.22 -6.75
CA ALA A 11 3.11 -4.95 -5.32
C ALA A 11 1.92 -5.70 -4.67
N MET A 12 0.87 -5.98 -5.45
CA MET A 12 -0.32 -6.70 -4.95
C MET A 12 -0.08 -8.20 -4.73
N ARG A 13 0.85 -8.82 -5.46
CA ARG A 13 1.11 -10.27 -5.36
C ARG A 13 1.61 -10.70 -3.98
N GLY A 14 2.28 -9.80 -3.25
CA GLY A 14 2.77 -10.07 -1.89
C GLY A 14 1.76 -9.80 -0.77
N MET A 15 0.66 -9.11 -1.05
CA MET A 15 -0.23 -8.57 -0.02
C MET A 15 -0.97 -9.66 0.74
N ALA A 16 -1.44 -10.71 0.07
CA ALA A 16 -2.12 -11.83 0.73
C ALA A 16 -1.23 -12.49 1.80
N LYS A 17 0.06 -12.69 1.48
CA LYS A 17 1.02 -13.28 2.42
C LYS A 17 1.36 -12.34 3.57
N LEU A 18 1.46 -11.03 3.30
CA LEU A 18 1.63 -10.03 4.36
C LEU A 18 0.44 -10.06 5.34
N MET A 19 -0.79 -10.09 4.84
CA MET A 19 -1.99 -10.16 5.67
C MET A 19 -2.02 -11.41 6.55
N GLN A 20 -1.61 -12.57 6.01
CA GLN A 20 -1.48 -13.79 6.81
C GLN A 20 -0.46 -13.66 7.94
N VAL A 21 0.67 -13.00 7.69
CA VAL A 21 1.70 -12.78 8.73
C VAL A 21 1.17 -11.82 9.80
N VAL A 22 0.56 -10.71 9.40
CA VAL A 22 -0.06 -9.75 10.33
C VAL A 22 -1.09 -10.44 11.21
N HIS A 23 -1.94 -11.29 10.64
CA HIS A 23 -2.95 -12.03 11.39
C HIS A 23 -2.33 -13.01 12.41
N LYS A 24 -1.25 -13.70 12.03
CA LYS A 24 -0.52 -14.58 12.96
C LYS A 24 0.10 -13.80 14.11
N VAL A 25 0.65 -12.62 13.87
CA VAL A 25 1.19 -11.74 14.91
C VAL A 25 0.08 -11.23 15.83
N GLN A 26 -1.06 -10.82 15.26
CA GLN A 26 -2.24 -10.42 16.01
C GLN A 26 -2.70 -11.52 16.98
N GLN A 27 -2.78 -12.77 16.51
CA GLN A 27 -3.27 -13.88 17.31
C GLN A 27 -2.31 -14.35 18.41
N ARG A 28 -0.99 -14.22 18.21
CA ARG A 28 0.01 -14.87 19.08
C ARG A 28 0.85 -13.91 19.92
N LEU A 29 1.02 -12.68 19.47
CA LEU A 29 2.03 -11.76 20.03
C LEU A 29 1.44 -10.41 20.42
N ASN A 30 0.54 -9.84 19.60
CA ASN A 30 0.01 -8.51 19.84
C ASN A 30 -1.42 -8.37 19.30
N SER A 31 -2.41 -8.69 20.12
CA SER A 31 -3.85 -8.58 19.79
C SER A 31 -4.28 -7.17 19.39
N ASP A 32 -3.59 -6.15 19.88
CA ASP A 32 -3.94 -4.74 19.65
C ASP A 32 -3.35 -4.21 18.33
N LEU A 33 -2.53 -5.02 17.65
CA LEU A 33 -2.00 -4.69 16.34
C LEU A 33 -3.15 -4.49 15.35
N SER A 34 -3.28 -3.29 14.81
CA SER A 34 -4.28 -2.97 13.79
C SER A 34 -3.64 -2.29 12.58
N ILE A 35 -4.23 -2.51 11.41
CA ILE A 35 -3.86 -1.81 10.18
C ILE A 35 -4.58 -0.46 10.20
N ALA A 36 -3.79 0.61 10.34
CA ALA A 36 -4.28 1.99 10.31
C ALA A 36 -4.66 2.40 8.89
N GLY A 37 -3.88 1.94 7.91
CA GLY A 37 -4.22 2.09 6.50
C GLY A 37 -3.08 1.76 5.55
N VAL A 38 -3.40 1.79 4.27
CA VAL A 38 -2.48 1.59 3.16
C VAL A 38 -2.11 2.93 2.54
N LEU A 39 -0.81 3.15 2.38
CA LEU A 39 -0.27 4.36 1.79
C LEU A 39 0.20 4.05 0.37
N ILE A 40 -0.48 4.61 -0.63
CA ILE A 40 -0.08 4.45 -2.02
C ILE A 40 1.10 5.38 -2.30
N THR A 41 2.19 4.77 -2.78
CA THR A 41 3.45 5.43 -3.10
C THR A 41 3.73 5.35 -4.58
N GLN A 42 4.50 6.31 -5.08
CA GLN A 42 4.94 6.40 -6.47
C GLN A 42 3.77 6.49 -7.47
N TYR A 43 2.68 7.12 -7.06
CA TYR A 43 1.48 7.26 -7.87
C TYR A 43 1.68 8.28 -9.00
N ASP A 44 1.47 7.85 -10.25
CA ASP A 44 1.30 8.74 -11.42
C ASP A 44 -0.10 8.55 -12.02
N GLY A 45 -1.00 9.47 -11.71
CA GLY A 45 -2.41 9.43 -12.15
C GLY A 45 -2.62 9.53 -13.66
N ARG A 46 -1.56 9.77 -14.46
CA ARG A 46 -1.63 9.73 -15.93
C ARG A 46 -1.54 8.31 -16.48
N LYS A 47 -1.05 7.35 -15.70
CA LYS A 47 -0.93 5.95 -16.10
C LYS A 47 -2.20 5.19 -15.73
N ASN A 48 -2.88 4.60 -16.71
CA ASN A 48 -4.07 3.77 -16.47
C ASN A 48 -3.82 2.65 -15.44
N LEU A 49 -2.62 2.04 -15.47
CA LEU A 49 -2.20 1.03 -14.49
C LEU A 49 -2.24 1.55 -13.04
N ASN A 50 -1.85 2.80 -12.80
CA ASN A 50 -1.85 3.38 -11.45
C ASN A 50 -3.28 3.58 -10.95
N LYS A 51 -4.21 3.95 -11.84
CA LYS A 51 -5.64 4.08 -11.51
C LYS A 51 -6.25 2.74 -11.12
N SER A 52 -6.08 1.72 -11.96
CA SER A 52 -6.61 0.38 -11.68
C SER A 52 -6.02 -0.24 -10.41
N VAL A 53 -4.72 -0.02 -10.14
CA VAL A 53 -4.10 -0.48 -8.89
C VAL A 53 -4.65 0.28 -7.68
N SER A 54 -4.87 1.60 -7.79
CA SER A 54 -5.49 2.38 -6.71
C SER A 54 -6.91 1.92 -6.40
N GLU A 55 -7.73 1.68 -7.42
CA GLU A 55 -9.10 1.17 -7.26
C GLU A 55 -9.11 -0.19 -6.56
N LEU A 56 -8.29 -1.13 -7.02
CA LEU A 56 -8.17 -2.46 -6.42
C LEU A 56 -7.71 -2.40 -4.95
N VAL A 57 -6.77 -1.51 -4.62
CA VAL A 57 -6.31 -1.30 -3.25
C VAL A 57 -7.43 -0.70 -2.38
N GLN A 58 -8.21 0.24 -2.91
CA GLN A 58 -9.36 0.78 -2.19
C GLN A 58 -10.42 -0.27 -1.88
N GLU A 59 -10.73 -1.14 -2.86
CA GLU A 59 -11.67 -2.25 -2.68
C GLU A 59 -11.15 -3.27 -1.66
N THR A 60 -9.89 -3.70 -1.81
CA THR A 60 -9.25 -4.72 -0.94
C THR A 60 -9.18 -4.27 0.52
N PHE A 61 -8.88 -2.99 0.76
CA PHE A 61 -8.68 -2.44 2.10
C PHE A 61 -9.92 -1.71 2.66
N GLN A 62 -11.08 -1.86 2.02
CA GLN A 62 -12.37 -1.30 2.47
C GLN A 62 -12.28 0.18 2.86
N GLY A 63 -11.59 0.98 2.05
CA GLY A 63 -11.43 2.41 2.31
C GLY A 63 -10.40 2.78 3.38
N LYS A 64 -9.66 1.83 3.97
CA LYS A 64 -8.48 2.11 4.81
C LYS A 64 -7.26 2.51 3.98
N VAL A 65 -7.45 3.36 2.98
CA VAL A 65 -6.39 3.88 2.12
C VAL A 65 -6.25 5.36 2.43
N PHE A 66 -5.03 5.81 2.70
CA PHE A 66 -4.79 7.23 2.94
C PHE A 66 -5.09 8.03 1.67
N SER A 67 -5.77 9.17 1.81
CA SER A 67 -6.03 10.09 0.70
C SER A 67 -4.75 10.71 0.15
N THR A 68 -3.71 10.79 0.99
CA THR A 68 -2.40 11.32 0.62
C THR A 68 -1.62 10.33 -0.24
N HIS A 69 -1.20 10.78 -1.42
CA HIS A 69 -0.36 10.01 -2.32
C HIS A 69 1.08 10.53 -2.28
N ILE A 70 2.06 9.66 -2.04
CA ILE A 70 3.47 10.06 -2.10
C ILE A 70 3.94 10.00 -3.55
N ARG A 71 4.25 11.17 -4.13
CA ARG A 71 4.88 11.28 -5.46
C ARG A 71 6.39 11.06 -5.35
N ILE A 72 6.99 10.41 -6.35
CA ILE A 72 8.45 10.40 -6.48
C ILE A 72 8.89 11.83 -6.83
N HIS A 73 9.65 12.47 -5.95
CA HIS A 73 10.51 13.58 -6.36
C HIS A 73 11.79 12.98 -6.91
N HIS A 74 12.05 13.11 -8.21
CA HIS A 74 13.39 12.89 -8.74
C HIS A 74 14.27 14.01 -8.19
N ARG A 75 14.97 13.77 -7.09
CA ARG A 75 16.16 14.54 -6.77
C ARG A 75 17.15 14.19 -7.89
N ARG A 76 17.28 15.05 -8.89
CA ARG A 76 18.45 15.04 -9.77
C ARG A 76 19.64 15.27 -8.85
N GLU A 77 20.38 14.22 -8.53
CA GLU A 77 21.78 14.39 -8.20
C GLU A 77 22.42 14.85 -9.51
N MET A 78 22.61 16.17 -9.63
CA MET A 78 23.61 16.70 -10.54
C MET A 78 24.95 16.21 -9.99
N VAL A 79 25.54 15.26 -10.70
CA VAL A 79 26.99 15.08 -10.76
C VAL A 79 27.34 14.99 -12.24
#